data_AF-A0A958S424-F1
#
_entry.id   AF-A0A958S424-F1
#
_cell.length_a   1.000
_cell.length_b   1.000
_cell.length_c   1.000
_cell.angle_alpha   90.00
_cell.angle_beta   90.00
_cell.angle_gamma   90.00
#
_symmetry.space_group_name_H-M   'P 1'
#
loop_
_entity.id
_entity.type
_entity.pdbx_description
1 polymer ?
#
loop_
_entity_poly.entity_id
_entity_poly.type
_entity_poly.pdbx_seq_one_letter_code
_entity_poly.pdbx_strand_id
1 'polypeptide(L)'
;MTGIIAWVLALCLVASCNYRHEKVAQFSGDSFSFEAVQHFVLQPKCLNCHVGPGSPQGVDLSSYQGVMSAGIVTPFQPSQSRLYDSLSAGRMPKGQAALSPQLLELVRVWIENGAQEGNTPPPPPPQEIEATYSSISSNIFQKRCLGCHNGAHPKTELDLRTYKSLMDFEGDIFKAVDPKDPDSSSLYLNLAYEIMPPSGPLEEKEITAVRDWILAGAKEKEKK
;
A
#
# COMPACT_ATOMS: atom_id res chain seq x y z
N MET A 1 -27.13 -81.92 6.02
CA MET A 1 -26.12 -81.47 7.01
C MET A 1 -25.81 -80.02 6.70
N THR A 2 -25.96 -79.20 7.72
CA THR A 2 -26.10 -77.74 7.73
C THR A 2 -24.80 -77.00 7.48
N GLY A 3 -24.78 -76.06 6.54
CA GLY A 3 -23.71 -75.07 6.36
C GLY A 3 -24.30 -73.67 6.41
N ILE A 4 -24.20 -73.02 7.57
CA ILE A 4 -24.64 -71.63 7.80
C ILE A 4 -23.53 -70.71 7.30
N ILE A 5 -23.80 -69.94 6.25
CA ILE A 5 -22.91 -68.88 5.76
C ILE A 5 -23.15 -67.66 6.65
N ALA A 6 -22.21 -67.39 7.56
CA ALA A 6 -22.21 -66.19 8.39
C ALA A 6 -21.77 -64.98 7.54
N TRP A 7 -22.72 -64.10 7.23
CA TRP A 7 -22.43 -62.78 6.67
C TRP A 7 -21.87 -61.89 7.78
N VAL A 8 -20.56 -61.66 7.77
CA VAL A 8 -19.93 -60.60 8.58
C VAL A 8 -20.17 -59.27 7.87
N LEU A 9 -21.27 -58.61 8.24
CA LEU A 9 -21.49 -57.19 7.94
C LEU A 9 -20.49 -56.37 8.77
N ALA A 10 -19.39 -55.98 8.14
CA ALA A 10 -18.47 -54.99 8.67
C ALA A 10 -19.20 -53.63 8.69
N LEU A 11 -19.82 -53.33 9.84
CA LEU A 11 -20.37 -52.03 10.16
C LEU A 11 -19.21 -51.04 10.29
N CYS A 12 -18.82 -50.40 9.19
CA CYS A 12 -17.93 -49.25 9.23
C CYS A 12 -18.69 -48.11 9.94
N LEU A 13 -18.52 -48.02 11.26
CA LEU A 13 -18.74 -46.80 12.03
C LEU A 13 -17.76 -45.75 11.48
N VAL A 14 -18.17 -45.06 10.43
CA VAL A 14 -17.69 -43.71 10.17
C VAL A 14 -18.15 -42.88 11.36
N ALA A 15 -17.32 -42.85 12.40
CA ALA A 15 -17.34 -41.77 13.37
C ALA A 15 -17.22 -40.50 12.55
N SER A 16 -18.36 -39.84 12.33
CA SER A 16 -18.42 -38.50 11.79
C SER A 16 -17.49 -37.66 12.64
N CYS A 17 -16.29 -37.40 12.13
CA CYS A 17 -15.51 -36.27 12.58
C CYS A 17 -16.43 -35.08 12.33
N ASN A 18 -17.06 -34.64 13.42
CA ASN A 18 -17.90 -33.47 13.47
C ASN A 18 -16.94 -32.28 13.38
N TYR A 19 -16.31 -32.12 12.20
CA TYR A 19 -15.60 -30.92 11.83
C TYR A 19 -16.70 -29.90 11.59
N ARG A 20 -17.18 -29.30 12.69
CA ARG A 20 -17.93 -28.07 12.66
C ARG A 20 -17.01 -27.09 11.96
N HIS A 21 -17.23 -26.90 10.67
CA HIS A 21 -16.73 -25.74 9.96
C HIS A 21 -17.32 -24.53 10.68
N GLU A 22 -16.59 -24.00 11.67
CA GLU A 22 -16.71 -22.59 11.99
C GLU A 22 -16.58 -21.88 10.65
N LYS A 23 -17.63 -21.14 10.26
CA LYS A 23 -17.60 -20.29 9.08
C LYS A 23 -16.41 -19.36 9.25
N VAL A 24 -15.29 -19.70 8.61
CA VAL A 24 -14.11 -18.84 8.56
C VAL A 24 -14.56 -17.65 7.74
N ALA A 25 -14.75 -16.51 8.40
CA ALA A 25 -15.06 -15.26 7.72
C ALA A 25 -13.92 -14.98 6.73
N GLN A 26 -14.19 -15.15 5.44
CA GLN A 26 -13.31 -14.67 4.39
C GLN A 26 -13.48 -13.16 4.33
N PHE A 27 -12.49 -12.43 4.83
CA PHE A 27 -12.43 -10.97 4.68
C PHE A 27 -12.15 -10.66 3.20
N SER A 28 -13.16 -10.19 2.46
CA SER A 28 -13.03 -9.74 1.07
C SER A 28 -13.27 -8.24 0.99
N GLY A 29 -12.34 -7.53 0.32
CA GLY A 29 -12.51 -6.21 -0.31
C GLY A 29 -12.73 -5.00 0.61
N ASP A 30 -13.70 -5.06 1.53
CA ASP A 30 -14.27 -3.89 2.20
C ASP A 30 -14.11 -3.90 3.73
N SER A 31 -13.23 -4.73 4.31
CA SER A 31 -13.26 -5.04 5.75
C SER A 31 -11.89 -5.06 6.46
N PHE A 32 -10.94 -4.22 6.03
CA PHE A 32 -9.65 -4.00 6.72
C PHE A 32 -9.61 -2.64 7.45
N SER A 33 -10.64 -2.39 8.27
CA SER A 33 -10.82 -1.14 9.01
C SER A 33 -10.56 -1.33 10.50
N PHE A 34 -10.44 -0.20 11.23
CA PHE A 34 -10.39 -0.26 12.68
C PHE A 34 -11.63 -0.94 13.26
N GLU A 35 -12.82 -0.74 12.69
CA GLU A 35 -14.04 -1.42 13.13
C GLU A 35 -13.91 -2.95 13.07
N ALA A 36 -13.37 -3.48 11.96
CA ALA A 36 -13.13 -4.92 11.82
C ALA A 36 -12.07 -5.42 12.81
N VAL A 37 -10.95 -4.71 12.95
CA VAL A 37 -9.91 -5.04 13.94
C VAL A 37 -10.48 -5.01 15.36
N GLN A 38 -11.30 -4.01 15.67
CA GLN A 38 -11.95 -3.84 16.96
C GLN A 38 -12.89 -5.02 17.25
N HIS A 39 -13.76 -5.36 16.30
CA HIS A 39 -14.78 -6.40 16.48
C HIS A 39 -14.19 -7.82 16.52
N PHE A 40 -13.29 -8.15 15.60
CA PHE A 40 -12.79 -9.53 15.45
C PHE A 40 -11.54 -9.84 16.27
N VAL A 41 -10.78 -8.81 16.68
CA VAL A 41 -9.50 -8.98 17.40
C VAL A 41 -9.53 -8.35 18.78
N LEU A 42 -9.68 -7.02 18.86
CA LEU A 42 -9.42 -6.29 20.11
C LEU A 42 -10.48 -6.57 21.18
N GLN A 43 -11.76 -6.43 20.85
CA GLN A 43 -12.89 -6.70 21.76
C GLN A 43 -12.84 -8.12 22.36
N PRO A 44 -12.84 -9.20 21.57
CA PRO A 44 -12.96 -10.55 22.11
C PRO A 44 -11.69 -11.04 22.82
N LYS A 45 -10.51 -10.48 22.54
CA LYS A 45 -9.23 -11.07 22.98
C LYS A 45 -8.38 -10.17 23.88
N CYS A 46 -8.54 -8.84 23.80
CA CYS A 46 -7.61 -7.89 24.40
C CYS A 46 -8.24 -7.01 25.50
N LEU A 47 -9.51 -6.64 25.36
CA LEU A 47 -10.14 -5.64 26.24
C LEU A 47 -10.37 -6.09 27.69
N ASN A 48 -10.24 -7.39 27.99
CA ASN A 48 -10.26 -7.87 29.38
C ASN A 48 -9.09 -7.32 30.22
N CYS A 49 -8.00 -6.88 29.57
CA CYS A 49 -6.83 -6.33 30.26
C CYS A 49 -6.41 -4.95 29.73
N HIS A 50 -6.57 -4.70 28.43
CA HIS A 50 -6.12 -3.48 27.78
C HIS A 50 -7.25 -2.44 27.65
N VAL A 51 -7.82 -2.05 28.78
CA VAL A 51 -8.88 -1.04 28.85
C VAL A 51 -8.61 -0.03 29.97
N GLY A 52 -8.70 1.25 29.63
CA GLY A 52 -8.61 2.36 30.58
C GLY A 52 -7.26 2.54 31.29
N PRO A 53 -7.21 3.39 32.33
CA PRO A 53 -5.96 3.83 32.99
C PRO A 53 -5.18 2.73 33.72
N GLY A 54 -5.82 1.60 34.05
CA GLY A 54 -5.19 0.47 34.73
C GLY A 54 -4.59 -0.58 33.79
N SER A 55 -4.63 -0.32 32.48
CA SER A 55 -4.15 -1.25 31.47
C SER A 55 -2.64 -1.47 31.54
N PRO A 56 -2.13 -2.69 31.27
CA PRO A 56 -0.71 -2.97 31.25
C PRO A 56 0.03 -2.02 30.29
N GLN A 57 1.10 -1.39 30.79
CA GLN A 57 1.91 -0.41 30.04
C GLN A 57 1.12 0.82 29.56
N GLY A 58 -0.05 1.11 30.16
CA GLY A 58 -0.90 2.24 29.77
C GLY A 58 -1.54 2.08 28.38
N VAL A 59 -1.61 0.85 27.86
CA VAL A 59 -2.15 0.56 26.53
C VAL A 59 -3.67 0.34 26.61
N ASP A 60 -4.42 1.35 26.16
CA ASP A 60 -5.87 1.28 26.02
C ASP A 60 -6.27 0.94 24.57
N LEU A 61 -6.90 -0.21 24.38
CA LEU A 61 -7.35 -0.70 23.08
C LEU A 61 -8.87 -0.54 22.87
N SER A 62 -9.56 0.11 23.81
CA SER A 62 -11.03 0.23 23.79
C SER A 62 -11.57 1.21 22.75
N SER A 63 -10.71 2.09 22.22
CA SER A 63 -11.06 3.11 21.22
C SER A 63 -9.91 3.36 20.25
N TYR A 64 -10.23 3.88 19.06
CA TYR A 64 -9.24 4.25 18.07
C TYR A 64 -8.21 5.23 18.64
N GLN A 65 -8.69 6.30 19.27
CA GLN A 65 -7.84 7.30 19.91
C GLN A 65 -6.92 6.68 20.98
N GLY A 66 -7.40 5.72 21.77
CA GLY A 66 -6.59 4.98 22.73
C GLY A 66 -5.45 4.22 22.05
N VAL A 67 -5.77 3.44 21.01
CA VAL A 67 -4.79 2.65 20.25
C VAL A 67 -3.70 3.53 19.64
N MET A 68 -4.10 4.64 19.02
CA MET A 68 -3.16 5.53 18.33
C MET A 68 -2.32 6.35 19.32
N SER A 69 -2.92 6.88 20.39
CA SER A 69 -2.19 7.65 21.40
C SER A 69 -1.20 6.82 22.23
N ALA A 70 -1.42 5.50 22.33
CA ALA A 70 -0.48 4.58 22.98
C ALA A 70 0.84 4.39 22.19
N GLY A 71 0.93 4.86 20.94
CA GLY A 71 2.14 4.77 20.12
C GLY A 71 2.59 3.32 19.90
N ILE A 72 1.63 2.41 19.75
CA ILE A 72 1.87 0.97 19.49
C ILE A 72 1.57 0.58 18.03
N VAL A 73 0.97 1.51 17.27
CA VAL A 73 0.69 1.38 15.85
C VAL A 73 1.39 2.51 15.11
N THR A 74 2.21 2.15 14.13
CA THR A 74 2.83 3.07 13.18
C THR A 74 2.14 2.87 11.83
N PRO A 75 1.29 3.81 11.38
CA PRO A 75 0.63 3.73 10.09
C PRO A 75 1.60 3.39 8.95
N PHE A 76 1.13 2.57 8.01
CA PHE A 76 1.87 2.07 6.84
C PHE A 76 3.06 1.15 7.16
N GLN A 77 3.37 0.91 8.45
CA GLN A 77 4.59 0.21 8.86
C GLN A 77 4.27 -0.88 9.90
N PRO A 78 3.74 -2.06 9.49
CA PRO A 78 3.46 -3.17 10.41
C PRO A 78 4.70 -3.65 11.16
N SER A 79 5.85 -3.70 10.48
CA SER A 79 7.13 -4.12 11.07
C SER A 79 7.63 -3.18 12.17
N GLN A 80 7.19 -1.92 12.16
CA GLN A 80 7.51 -0.93 13.21
C GLN A 80 6.38 -0.77 14.22
N SER A 81 5.26 -1.50 14.06
CA SER A 81 4.11 -1.43 14.95
C SER A 81 4.23 -2.48 16.06
N ARG A 82 4.46 -2.02 17.30
CA ARG A 82 4.54 -2.90 18.49
C ARG A 82 3.31 -3.79 18.67
N LEU A 83 2.12 -3.33 18.27
CA LEU A 83 0.90 -4.14 18.27
C LEU A 83 1.09 -5.39 17.41
N TYR A 84 1.50 -5.22 16.15
CA TYR A 84 1.69 -6.32 15.21
C TYR A 84 2.85 -7.23 15.61
N ASP A 85 3.97 -6.66 16.05
CA ASP A 85 5.12 -7.40 16.57
C ASP A 85 4.75 -8.28 17.79
N SER A 86 3.88 -7.79 18.68
CA SER A 86 3.42 -8.57 19.84
C SER A 86 2.51 -9.74 19.45
N LEU A 87 1.63 -9.53 18.46
CA LEU A 87 0.69 -10.52 17.97
C LEU A 87 1.39 -11.60 17.13
N SER A 88 2.24 -11.20 16.18
CA SER A 88 2.97 -12.12 15.29
C SER A 88 3.99 -12.99 16.04
N ALA A 89 4.60 -12.46 17.11
CA ALA A 89 5.48 -13.21 18.00
C ALA A 89 4.73 -14.11 19.00
N GLY A 90 3.39 -14.13 19.00
CA GLY A 90 2.58 -14.91 19.95
C GLY A 90 2.72 -14.49 21.42
N ARG A 91 3.26 -13.29 21.69
CA ARG A 91 3.38 -12.76 23.07
C ARG A 91 2.04 -12.27 23.61
N MET A 92 1.13 -11.91 22.70
CA MET A 92 -0.25 -11.50 22.97
C MET A 92 -1.22 -12.30 22.09
N PRO A 93 -2.43 -12.62 22.58
CA PRO A 93 -2.94 -12.30 23.92
C PRO A 93 -2.32 -13.17 25.03
N LYS A 94 -2.00 -12.59 26.19
CA LYS A 94 -1.38 -13.31 27.31
C LYS A 94 -2.31 -14.39 27.86
N GLY A 95 -1.79 -15.60 28.03
CA GLY A 95 -2.53 -16.73 28.60
C GLY A 95 -3.63 -17.27 27.69
N GLN A 96 -3.69 -16.84 26.43
CA GLN A 96 -4.62 -17.35 25.41
C GLN A 96 -3.84 -17.91 24.23
N ALA A 97 -4.52 -18.65 23.36
CA ALA A 97 -3.97 -19.07 22.08
C ALA A 97 -3.64 -17.85 21.20
N ALA A 98 -2.58 -17.96 20.39
CA ALA A 98 -2.22 -16.96 19.39
C ALA A 98 -3.38 -16.71 18.41
N LEU A 99 -3.36 -15.55 17.75
CA LEU A 99 -4.34 -15.26 16.70
C LEU A 99 -4.24 -16.28 15.56
N SER A 100 -5.38 -16.58 14.93
CA SER A 100 -5.35 -17.30 13.67
C SER A 100 -4.61 -16.48 12.61
N PRO A 101 -4.01 -17.12 11.61
CA PRO A 101 -3.35 -16.40 10.52
C PRO A 101 -4.23 -15.33 9.87
N GLN A 102 -5.54 -15.58 9.74
CA GLN A 102 -6.49 -14.65 9.14
C GLN A 102 -6.71 -13.39 10.00
N LEU A 103 -6.79 -13.55 11.33
CA LEU A 103 -6.93 -12.40 12.23
C LEU A 103 -5.63 -11.62 12.35
N LEU A 104 -4.48 -12.30 12.30
CA LEU A 104 -3.18 -11.62 12.23
C LEU A 104 -3.05 -10.83 10.93
N GLU A 105 -3.51 -11.40 9.81
CA GLU A 105 -3.52 -10.75 8.51
C GLU A 105 -4.44 -9.53 8.46
N LEU A 106 -5.63 -9.62 9.07
CA LEU A 106 -6.54 -8.47 9.23
C LEU A 106 -5.81 -7.28 9.90
N VAL A 107 -5.08 -7.53 10.98
CA VAL A 107 -4.31 -6.48 11.68
C VAL A 107 -3.15 -5.96 10.82
N ARG A 108 -2.44 -6.85 10.11
CA ARG A 108 -1.34 -6.47 9.20
C ARG A 108 -1.85 -5.49 8.14
N VAL A 109 -2.89 -5.90 7.40
CA VAL A 109 -3.42 -5.13 6.26
C VAL A 109 -4.04 -3.81 6.72
N TRP A 110 -4.74 -3.79 7.86
CA TRP A 110 -5.23 -2.54 8.44
C TRP A 110 -4.09 -1.53 8.70
N ILE A 111 -2.95 -1.99 9.26
CA ILE A 111 -1.79 -1.13 9.49
C ILE A 111 -1.13 -0.70 8.18
N GLU A 112 -0.97 -1.60 7.22
CA GLU A 112 -0.44 -1.28 5.88
C GLU A 112 -1.29 -0.25 5.16
N ASN A 113 -2.59 -0.28 5.39
CA ASN A 113 -3.56 0.68 4.88
C ASN A 113 -3.64 1.96 5.74
N GLY A 114 -2.58 2.29 6.47
CA GLY A 114 -2.48 3.54 7.21
C GLY A 114 -3.22 3.55 8.55
N ALA A 115 -3.64 2.38 9.05
CA ALA A 115 -4.32 2.22 10.33
C ALA A 115 -5.50 3.18 10.52
N GLN A 116 -6.35 3.34 9.50
CA GLN A 116 -7.43 4.33 9.51
C GLN A 116 -8.61 3.88 10.40
N GLU A 117 -9.30 4.86 11.00
CA GLU A 117 -10.50 4.62 11.80
C GLU A 117 -11.69 4.18 10.92
N GLY A 118 -11.85 4.79 9.74
CA GLY A 118 -12.95 4.53 8.81
C GLY A 118 -12.56 3.67 7.60
N ASN A 119 -13.55 3.38 6.74
CA ASN A 119 -13.40 2.59 5.51
C ASN A 119 -12.90 3.40 4.31
N THR A 120 -12.26 4.55 4.53
CA THR A 120 -11.62 5.26 3.43
C THR A 120 -10.46 4.41 2.92
N PRO A 121 -10.35 4.13 1.61
CA PRO A 121 -9.14 3.53 1.09
C PRO A 121 -7.96 4.43 1.45
N PRO A 122 -6.82 3.87 1.91
CA PRO A 122 -5.63 4.68 2.11
C PRO A 122 -5.30 5.45 0.83
N PRO A 123 -4.75 6.68 0.93
CA PRO A 123 -4.06 7.24 -0.21
C PRO A 123 -3.02 6.21 -0.69
N PRO A 124 -2.85 5.99 -2.00
CA PRO A 124 -1.91 5.01 -2.51
C PRO A 124 -0.54 5.23 -1.86
N PRO A 125 0.25 4.16 -1.63
CA PRO A 125 1.62 4.29 -1.13
C PRO A 125 2.35 5.38 -1.91
N PRO A 126 3.29 6.13 -1.30
CA PRO A 126 4.12 7.06 -2.06
C PRO A 126 4.63 6.34 -3.31
N GLN A 127 4.10 6.71 -4.49
CA GLN A 127 4.47 6.03 -5.72
C GLN A 127 5.95 6.32 -5.92
N GLU A 128 6.78 5.28 -5.85
CA GLU A 128 8.18 5.39 -6.23
C GLU A 128 8.20 5.76 -7.71
N ILE A 129 8.62 6.99 -8.01
CA ILE A 129 8.70 7.48 -9.38
C ILE A 129 10.00 6.92 -9.94
N GLU A 130 9.92 5.73 -10.53
CA GLU A 130 11.06 5.12 -11.22
C GLU A 130 11.65 6.08 -12.26
N ALA A 131 12.97 5.99 -12.46
CA ALA A 131 13.72 6.78 -13.43
C ALA A 131 13.50 6.26 -14.87
N THR A 132 12.24 6.27 -15.33
CA THR A 132 11.82 5.91 -16.69
C THR A 132 10.76 6.88 -17.21
N TYR A 133 10.68 7.05 -18.53
CA TYR A 133 9.64 7.88 -19.15
C TYR A 133 8.23 7.38 -18.81
N SER A 134 8.01 6.06 -18.80
CA SER A 134 6.71 5.48 -18.45
C SER A 134 6.25 5.87 -17.04
N SER A 135 7.16 5.82 -16.06
CA SER A 135 6.87 6.20 -14.69
C SER A 135 6.64 7.71 -14.57
N ILE A 136 7.53 8.54 -15.13
CA ILE A 136 7.39 10.00 -15.11
C ILE A 136 6.12 10.45 -15.82
N SER A 137 5.79 9.85 -16.97
CA SER A 137 4.60 10.20 -17.73
C SER A 137 3.32 9.95 -16.92
N SER A 138 3.20 8.77 -16.31
CA SER A 138 2.01 8.40 -15.53
C SER A 138 1.91 9.13 -14.20
N ASN A 139 3.05 9.41 -13.54
CA ASN A 139 3.07 10.03 -12.23
C ASN A 139 3.06 11.56 -12.27
N ILE A 140 3.64 12.18 -13.30
CA ILE A 140 3.87 13.62 -13.40
C ILE A 140 3.18 14.21 -14.63
N PHE A 141 3.57 13.82 -15.85
CA PHE A 141 3.14 14.53 -17.06
C PHE A 141 1.63 14.47 -17.27
N GLN A 142 1.02 13.29 -17.14
CA GLN A 142 -0.43 13.11 -17.29
C GLN A 142 -1.22 13.89 -16.25
N LYS A 143 -0.69 14.01 -15.02
CA LYS A 143 -1.37 14.67 -13.91
C LYS A 143 -1.23 16.19 -13.94
N ARG A 144 -0.12 16.72 -14.47
CA ARG A 144 0.26 18.13 -14.32
C ARG A 144 0.52 18.88 -15.62
N CYS A 145 0.97 18.21 -16.68
CA CYS A 145 1.59 18.89 -17.84
C CYS A 145 0.73 18.81 -19.11
N LEU A 146 -0.03 17.71 -19.31
CA LEU A 146 -0.78 17.48 -20.55
C LEU A 146 -2.00 18.40 -20.76
N GLY A 147 -2.34 19.24 -19.77
CA GLY A 147 -3.32 20.31 -19.98
C GLY A 147 -2.89 21.28 -21.08
N CYS A 148 -1.59 21.54 -21.20
CA CYS A 148 -1.00 22.40 -22.22
C CYS A 148 -0.07 21.63 -23.17
N HIS A 149 0.79 20.76 -22.65
CA HIS A 149 1.83 20.07 -23.43
C HIS A 149 1.35 18.76 -24.09
N ASN A 150 0.27 18.85 -24.86
CA ASN A 150 -0.37 17.70 -25.53
C ASN A 150 -0.25 17.74 -27.05
N GLY A 151 0.63 18.58 -27.60
CA GLY A 151 0.86 18.72 -29.04
C GLY A 151 -0.27 19.35 -29.87
N ALA A 152 -1.43 19.64 -29.27
CA ALA A 152 -2.56 20.30 -29.94
C ALA A 152 -2.73 21.77 -29.52
N HIS A 153 -2.02 22.20 -28.48
CA HIS A 153 -2.22 23.53 -27.92
C HIS A 153 -1.41 24.60 -28.70
N PRO A 154 -2.05 25.67 -29.24
CA PRO A 154 -1.42 26.57 -30.22
C PRO A 154 -0.21 27.37 -29.72
N LYS A 155 -0.01 27.43 -28.40
CA LYS A 155 1.05 28.22 -27.75
C LYS A 155 2.21 27.37 -27.21
N THR A 156 2.14 26.04 -27.33
CA THR A 156 3.15 25.13 -26.78
C THR A 156 3.47 24.05 -27.81
N GLU A 157 4.64 24.15 -28.42
CA GLU A 157 5.10 23.19 -29.45
C GLU A 157 5.55 21.85 -28.84
N LEU A 158 5.96 21.84 -27.57
CA LEU A 158 6.39 20.63 -26.86
C LEU A 158 5.20 19.70 -26.57
N ASP A 159 5.28 18.46 -27.06
CA ASP A 159 4.33 17.37 -26.82
C ASP A 159 4.92 16.29 -25.90
N LEU A 160 4.35 16.16 -24.70
CA LEU A 160 4.79 15.21 -23.67
C LEU A 160 4.02 13.88 -23.68
N ARG A 161 3.14 13.65 -24.68
CA ARG A 161 2.33 12.42 -24.74
C ARG A 161 3.15 11.19 -25.11
N THR A 162 4.19 11.35 -25.93
CA THR A 162 5.01 10.25 -26.39
C THR A 162 6.48 10.48 -26.10
N TYR A 163 7.20 9.39 -25.83
CA TYR A 163 8.63 9.44 -25.64
C TYR A 163 9.33 10.05 -26.86
N LYS A 164 8.93 9.62 -28.06
CA LYS A 164 9.49 10.13 -29.31
C LYS A 164 9.29 11.64 -29.47
N SER A 165 8.08 12.16 -29.23
CA SER A 165 7.82 13.60 -29.35
C SER A 165 8.60 14.44 -28.36
N LEU A 166 8.80 13.93 -27.15
CA LEU A 166 9.65 14.56 -26.14
C LEU A 166 11.13 14.56 -26.56
N MET A 167 11.65 13.41 -27.00
CA MET A 167 13.07 13.26 -27.33
C MET A 167 13.48 13.95 -28.64
N ASP A 168 12.55 14.08 -29.59
CA ASP A 168 12.80 14.76 -30.87
C ASP A 168 12.68 16.29 -30.75
N PHE A 169 12.21 16.82 -29.62
CA PHE A 169 12.02 18.25 -29.45
C PHE A 169 13.35 18.95 -29.20
N GLU A 170 13.80 19.73 -30.19
CA GLU A 170 15.09 20.43 -30.16
C GLU A 170 15.04 21.77 -29.39
N GLY A 171 13.86 22.40 -29.26
CA GLY A 171 13.72 23.73 -28.66
C GLY A 171 14.54 24.83 -29.35
N ASP A 172 14.44 26.07 -28.86
CA ASP A 172 15.19 27.20 -29.44
C ASP A 172 16.65 27.26 -28.97
N ILE A 173 16.90 26.86 -27.72
CA ILE A 173 18.22 26.95 -27.05
C ILE A 173 18.68 25.56 -26.59
N PHE A 174 17.79 24.84 -25.94
CA PHE A 174 18.05 23.51 -25.39
C PHE A 174 16.97 22.55 -25.86
N LYS A 175 17.37 21.29 -26.08
CA LYS A 175 16.43 20.18 -26.25
C LYS A 175 15.52 20.11 -25.03
N ALA A 176 14.35 19.50 -25.20
CA ALA A 176 13.51 19.19 -24.04
C ALA A 176 14.28 18.29 -23.06
N VAL A 177 14.94 17.27 -23.61
CA VAL A 177 15.75 16.32 -22.84
C VAL A 177 17.07 16.07 -23.56
N ASP A 178 18.17 16.38 -22.89
CA ASP A 178 19.52 15.98 -23.25
C ASP A 178 19.96 14.81 -22.34
N PRO A 179 20.01 13.56 -22.85
CA PRO A 179 20.34 12.40 -22.03
C PRO A 179 21.68 12.56 -21.32
N LYS A 180 21.66 12.32 -20.00
CA LYS A 180 22.79 12.46 -19.06
C LYS A 180 23.15 13.89 -18.68
N ASP A 181 22.46 14.89 -19.23
CA ASP A 181 22.73 16.30 -18.92
C ASP A 181 21.43 17.07 -18.58
N PRO A 182 20.99 17.04 -17.31
CA PRO A 182 19.85 17.83 -16.86
C PRO A 182 20.07 19.33 -17.03
N ASP A 183 21.30 19.81 -16.87
CA ASP A 183 21.62 21.24 -16.90
C ASP A 183 21.57 21.80 -18.33
N SER A 184 21.59 20.93 -19.34
CA SER A 184 21.30 21.24 -20.75
C SER A 184 19.90 20.79 -21.21
N SER A 185 19.04 20.34 -20.29
CA SER A 185 17.68 19.87 -20.58
C SER A 185 16.63 20.92 -20.19
N SER A 186 15.99 21.55 -21.17
CA SER A 186 14.99 22.59 -20.88
C SER A 186 13.83 22.09 -20.02
N LEU A 187 13.43 20.81 -20.14
CA LEU A 187 12.43 20.22 -19.26
C LEU A 187 12.83 20.33 -17.79
N TYR A 188 14.05 19.90 -17.43
CA TYR A 188 14.51 19.95 -16.04
C TYR A 188 14.69 21.38 -15.55
N LEU A 189 15.33 22.24 -16.35
CA LEU A 189 15.57 23.63 -15.98
C LEU A 189 14.26 24.38 -15.67
N ASN A 190 13.21 24.19 -16.49
CA ASN A 190 11.92 24.83 -16.24
C ASN A 190 11.24 24.33 -14.96
N LEU A 191 11.46 23.08 -14.56
CA LEU A 191 10.95 22.54 -13.30
C LEU A 191 11.79 23.05 -12.10
N ALA A 192 13.12 23.02 -12.21
CA ALA A 192 14.04 23.43 -11.15
C ALA A 192 13.96 24.94 -10.83
N TYR A 193 13.67 25.77 -11.83
CA TYR A 193 13.43 27.20 -11.65
C TYR A 193 11.95 27.55 -11.44
N GLU A 194 11.08 26.55 -11.22
CA GLU A 194 9.65 26.74 -10.95
C GLU A 194 8.90 27.56 -12.02
N ILE A 195 9.40 27.56 -13.26
CA ILE A 195 8.78 28.25 -14.40
C ILE A 195 7.55 27.46 -14.85
N MET A 196 7.62 26.13 -14.79
CA MET A 196 6.54 25.22 -15.12
C MET A 196 6.19 24.30 -13.94
N PRO A 197 4.90 23.97 -13.77
CA PRO A 197 3.74 24.46 -14.51
C PRO A 197 3.20 25.80 -13.96
N PRO A 198 2.42 26.55 -14.75
CA PRO A 198 1.78 27.80 -14.28
C PRO A 198 0.81 27.62 -13.11
N SER A 199 0.38 26.39 -12.85
CA SER A 199 -0.50 26.02 -11.72
C SER A 199 0.23 25.97 -10.37
N GLY A 200 1.54 26.17 -10.33
CA GLY A 200 2.38 26.09 -9.14
C GLY A 200 3.45 25.00 -9.23
N PRO A 201 4.50 25.08 -8.40
CA PRO A 201 5.67 24.19 -8.48
C PRO A 201 5.32 22.73 -8.17
N LEU A 202 6.15 21.82 -8.69
CA LEU A 202 6.12 20.38 -8.38
C LEU A 202 6.69 20.13 -6.98
N GLU A 203 6.39 18.95 -6.42
CA GLU A 203 7.08 18.48 -5.22
C GLU A 203 8.55 18.17 -5.52
N GLU A 204 9.45 18.39 -4.56
CA GLU A 204 10.89 18.14 -4.72
C GLU A 204 11.21 16.71 -5.20
N LYS A 205 10.43 15.72 -4.75
CA LYS A 205 10.57 14.32 -5.17
C LYS A 205 10.24 14.11 -6.65
N GLU A 206 9.27 14.85 -7.19
CA GLU A 206 8.88 14.78 -8.61
C GLU A 206 9.96 15.43 -9.49
N ILE A 207 10.49 16.58 -9.05
CA ILE A 207 11.60 17.28 -9.73
C ILE A 207 12.85 16.39 -9.74
N THR A 208 13.17 15.77 -8.60
CA THR A 208 14.32 14.86 -8.47
C THR A 208 14.15 13.63 -9.36
N ALA A 209 12.97 13.04 -9.44
CA ALA A 209 12.72 11.91 -10.32
C ALA A 209 12.95 12.23 -11.81
N VAL A 210 12.52 13.42 -12.27
CA VAL A 210 12.78 13.89 -13.64
C VAL A 210 14.29 14.08 -13.86
N ARG A 211 14.99 14.71 -12.91
CA ARG A 211 16.45 14.89 -12.97
C ARG A 211 17.19 13.56 -13.09
N ASP A 212 16.86 12.61 -12.23
CA ASP A 212 17.56 11.33 -12.13
C ASP A 212 17.29 10.46 -13.35
N TRP A 213 16.08 10.51 -13.92
CA TRP A 213 15.78 9.89 -15.20
C TRP A 213 16.63 10.44 -16.34
N ILE A 214 16.78 11.77 -16.43
CA ILE A 214 17.64 12.40 -17.43
C ILE A 214 19.10 11.97 -17.22
N LEU A 215 19.61 12.03 -15.98
CA LEU A 215 20.95 11.57 -15.62
C LEU A 215 21.20 10.10 -15.98
N ALA A 216 20.18 9.24 -15.81
CA ALA A 216 20.22 7.83 -16.15
C ALA A 216 20.15 7.54 -17.66
N GLY A 217 20.14 8.59 -18.49
CA GLY A 217 20.13 8.51 -19.95
C GLY A 217 18.73 8.50 -20.56
N ALA A 218 17.74 9.05 -19.86
CA ALA A 218 16.39 9.31 -20.35
C ALA A 218 15.70 8.09 -20.98
N LYS A 219 15.71 6.92 -20.32
CA LYS A 219 15.18 5.68 -20.91
C LYS A 219 13.65 5.69 -21.04
N GLU A 220 13.13 5.11 -22.13
CA GLU A 220 11.69 5.01 -22.37
C GLU A 220 10.98 4.05 -21.39
N LYS A 221 11.55 2.85 -21.20
CA LYS A 221 11.04 1.77 -20.33
C LYS A 221 12.20 1.07 -19.63
N GLU A 222 11.91 0.30 -18.60
CA GLU A 222 12.89 -0.60 -17.98
C GLU A 222 13.39 -1.66 -18.99
N LYS A 223 14.65 -2.08 -18.83
CA LYS A 223 15.13 -3.30 -19.49
C LYS A 223 14.51 -4.49 -18.76
N LYS A 224 13.64 -5.24 -19.45
CA LYS A 224 13.28 -6.59 -19.03
C LYS A 224 14.50 -7.51 -19.05
#